data_AF-A0A9P0CJ60-F1
#
_entry.id   AF-A0A9P0CJ60-F1
#
_cell.length_a   1.000
_cell.length_b   1.000
_cell.length_c   1.000
_cell.angle_alpha   90.00
_cell.angle_beta   90.00
_cell.angle_gamma   90.00
#
_symmetry.space_group_name_H-M   'P 1'
#
loop_
_entity.id
_entity.type
_entity.pdbx_description
1 polymer ?
#
loop_
_entity_poly.entity_id
_entity_poly.type
_entity_poly.pdbx_seq_one_letter_code
_entity_poly.pdbx_strand_id
1 'polypeptide(L)'
;MATFYANPDEENEIWIERAPIDSPRFRIWHYIFFCFSAFTVLMVLFCCCMKIRVPRTKQEIEADYCRKKLAEKFRQRLKLIKNQDMEAMDLERALQIIKDDYREEKTKICATSSIPHSTL
;
A
#
# COMPACT_ATOMS: atom_id res chain seq x y z
N MET A 1 -38.16 48.71 61.17
CA MET A 1 -38.82 48.43 59.88
C MET A 1 -37.83 48.79 58.79
N ALA A 2 -36.94 47.86 58.43
CA ALA A 2 -35.95 48.10 57.40
C ALA A 2 -36.63 47.89 56.05
N THR A 3 -36.75 48.97 55.27
CA THR A 3 -37.14 48.90 53.88
C THR A 3 -36.03 48.19 53.13
N PHE A 4 -36.26 46.93 52.72
CA PHE A 4 -35.42 46.18 51.80
C PHE A 4 -35.40 46.94 50.47
N TYR A 5 -34.36 47.76 50.28
CA TYR A 5 -34.11 48.42 49.01
C TYR A 5 -33.79 47.31 48.01
N ALA A 6 -34.58 47.19 46.94
CA ALA A 6 -34.24 46.31 45.83
C ALA A 6 -32.85 46.71 45.32
N ASN A 7 -31.97 45.73 45.26
CA ASN A 7 -30.60 45.89 44.78
C ASN A 7 -30.67 46.43 43.33
N PRO A 8 -30.03 47.57 43.00
CA PRO A 8 -30.13 48.21 41.67
C PRO A 8 -29.41 47.43 40.54
N ASP A 9 -28.91 46.24 40.85
CA ASP A 9 -28.10 45.40 39.96
C ASP A 9 -28.96 44.38 39.17
N GLU A 10 -30.27 44.61 39.05
CA GLU A 10 -31.21 43.72 38.34
C GLU A 10 -30.85 43.54 36.85
N GLU A 11 -30.08 44.47 36.27
CA GLU A 11 -29.53 44.35 34.92
C GLU A 11 -28.44 43.27 34.80
N ASN A 12 -27.85 42.87 35.93
CA ASN A 12 -26.84 41.82 36.03
C ASN A 12 -27.44 40.49 36.51
N GLU A 13 -28.75 40.27 36.37
CA GLU A 13 -29.30 38.94 36.55
C GLU A 13 -28.56 37.98 35.61
N ILE A 14 -27.93 36.97 36.21
CA ILE A 14 -27.10 36.01 35.51
C ILE A 14 -27.96 35.35 34.45
N TRP A 15 -27.79 35.76 33.20
CA TRP A 15 -28.61 35.33 32.07
C TRP A 15 -28.67 33.81 31.90
N ILE A 16 -27.71 33.08 32.48
CA ILE A 16 -27.59 31.62 32.51
C ILE A 16 -28.70 30.97 33.37
N GLU A 17 -29.32 31.71 34.29
CA GLU A 17 -30.37 31.23 35.20
C GLU A 17 -31.78 31.39 34.64
N ARG A 18 -31.96 32.18 33.58
CA ARG A 18 -33.25 32.38 32.92
C ARG A 18 -33.73 31.06 32.28
N ALA A 19 -35.03 30.77 32.34
CA ALA A 19 -35.61 29.67 31.56
C ALA A 19 -35.86 30.20 30.13
N PRO A 20 -35.30 29.58 29.08
CA PRO A 20 -35.48 30.08 27.72
C PRO A 20 -36.82 29.65 27.09
N ILE A 21 -37.55 28.74 27.74
CA ILE A 21 -38.81 28.16 27.28
C ILE A 21 -39.75 28.09 28.50
N ASP A 22 -40.93 28.69 28.42
CA ASP A 22 -41.93 28.78 29.53
C ASP A 22 -42.49 27.42 30.00
N SER A 23 -42.01 26.31 29.44
CA SER A 23 -42.43 24.94 29.72
C SER A 23 -41.36 24.01 29.15
N PRO A 24 -40.22 23.70 29.83
CA PRO A 24 -40.10 23.22 31.21
C PRO A 24 -39.00 23.96 32.04
N ARG A 25 -38.86 23.66 33.34
CA ARG A 25 -37.90 24.27 34.30
C ARG A 25 -36.41 23.91 34.02
N PHE A 26 -35.97 23.87 32.76
CA PHE A 26 -34.58 23.59 32.39
C PHE A 26 -33.79 24.89 32.28
N ARG A 27 -32.75 25.02 33.10
CA ARG A 27 -31.83 26.17 33.10
C ARG A 27 -30.94 26.16 31.84
N ILE A 28 -30.59 27.34 31.33
CA ILE A 28 -29.76 27.53 30.11
C ILE A 28 -28.43 26.78 30.17
N TRP A 29 -27.87 26.62 31.36
CA TRP A 29 -26.63 25.86 31.55
C TRP A 29 -26.67 24.42 31.00
N HIS A 30 -27.81 23.73 31.10
CA HIS A 30 -27.96 22.37 30.56
C HIS A 30 -27.90 22.34 29.03
N TYR A 31 -28.48 23.35 28.38
CA TYR A 31 -28.45 23.49 26.94
C TYR A 31 -27.04 23.78 26.43
N ILE A 32 -26.28 24.61 27.13
CA ILE A 32 -24.87 24.88 26.81
C ILE A 32 -24.05 23.58 26.86
N PHE A 33 -24.21 22.78 27.93
CA PHE A 33 -23.52 21.50 28.07
C PHE A 33 -23.89 20.51 26.96
N PHE A 34 -25.20 20.37 26.69
CA PHE A 34 -25.68 19.45 25.65
C PHE A 34 -25.22 19.88 24.26
N CYS A 35 -25.27 21.18 23.95
CA CYS A 35 -24.81 21.72 22.68
C CYS A 35 -23.32 21.47 22.48
N PHE A 36 -22.49 21.72 23.50
CA PHE A 36 -21.06 21.45 23.43
C PHE A 36 -20.75 19.95 23.28
N SER A 37 -21.47 19.09 24.01
CA SER A 37 -21.35 17.63 23.91
C SER A 37 -21.72 17.13 22.51
N ALA A 38 -22.88 17.54 21.99
CA ALA A 38 -23.35 17.18 20.66
C ALA A 38 -22.40 17.69 19.57
N PHE A 39 -21.90 18.92 19.69
CA PHE A 39 -20.92 19.48 18.76
C PHE A 39 -19.61 18.69 18.77
N THR A 40 -19.13 18.28 19.95
CA THR A 40 -17.91 17.47 20.07
C THR A 40 -18.09 16.11 19.42
N VAL A 41 -19.22 15.43 19.68
CA VAL A 41 -19.54 14.13 19.04
C VAL A 41 -19.68 14.30 17.54
N LEU A 42 -20.38 15.34 17.08
CA LEU A 42 -20.52 15.65 15.66
C LEU A 42 -19.17 15.94 15.01
N MET A 43 -18.29 16.71 15.67
CA MET A 43 -16.94 17.00 15.18
C MET A 43 -16.08 15.75 15.09
N VAL A 44 -16.14 14.86 16.08
CA VAL A 44 -15.45 13.57 16.03
C VAL A 44 -16.00 12.71 14.91
N LEU A 45 -17.32 12.54 14.82
CA LEU A 45 -17.98 11.78 13.76
C LEU A 45 -17.70 12.37 12.38
N PHE A 46 -17.73 13.70 12.24
CA PHE A 46 -17.47 14.41 10.99
C PHE A 46 -15.99 14.32 10.61
N CYS A 47 -15.07 14.48 11.54
CA CYS A 47 -13.64 14.25 11.33
C CYS A 47 -13.38 12.79 10.92
N CYS A 48 -14.05 11.83 11.56
CA CYS A 48 -14.02 10.43 11.17
C CYS A 48 -14.59 10.24 9.76
N CYS A 49 -15.77 10.78 9.43
CA CYS A 49 -16.42 10.62 8.13
C CYS A 49 -15.65 11.31 6.99
N MET A 50 -15.11 12.51 7.21
CA MET A 50 -14.29 13.24 6.24
C MET A 50 -12.95 12.54 6.00
N LYS A 51 -12.38 11.90 7.01
CA LYS A 51 -11.16 11.07 6.91
C LYS A 51 -11.44 9.62 6.49
N ILE A 52 -12.70 9.17 6.52
CA ILE A 52 -13.15 7.84 6.04
C ILE A 52 -13.53 7.87 4.55
N ARG A 53 -13.73 9.05 3.94
CA ARG A 53 -13.92 9.17 2.48
C ARG A 53 -12.62 9.21 1.65
N VAL A 54 -11.45 9.16 2.29
CA VAL A 54 -10.15 8.84 1.64
C VAL A 54 -9.39 7.85 2.54
N PRO A 55 -9.10 6.63 2.06
CA PRO A 55 -9.40 5.45 2.87
C PRO A 55 -8.12 4.87 3.46
N ARG A 56 -8.05 4.75 4.78
CA ARG A 56 -7.05 3.92 5.47
C ARG A 56 -7.05 2.47 4.97
N THR A 57 -8.14 2.02 4.34
CA THR A 57 -8.26 0.71 3.69
C THR A 57 -7.68 0.63 2.28
N LYS A 58 -7.53 1.75 1.54
CA LYS A 58 -6.88 1.73 0.22
C LYS A 58 -5.37 1.67 0.35
N GLN A 59 -4.78 2.37 1.33
CA GLN A 59 -3.33 2.33 1.56
C GLN A 59 -2.85 0.97 2.08
N GLU A 60 -3.61 0.29 2.94
CA GLU A 60 -3.25 -1.07 3.39
C GLU A 60 -3.40 -2.11 2.27
N ILE A 61 -4.48 -2.04 1.47
CA ILE A 61 -4.65 -2.91 0.30
C ILE A 61 -3.57 -2.64 -0.75
N GLU A 62 -3.20 -1.40 -1.00
CA GLU A 62 -2.18 -1.06 -2.02
C GLU A 62 -0.76 -1.44 -1.60
N ALA A 63 -0.42 -1.28 -0.31
CA ALA A 63 0.85 -1.78 0.23
C ALA A 63 0.94 -3.32 0.14
N ASP A 64 -0.12 -4.04 0.48
CA ASP A 64 -0.14 -5.50 0.39
C ASP A 64 -0.25 -6.01 -1.07
N TYR A 65 -0.95 -5.28 -1.95
CA TYR A 65 -1.02 -5.58 -3.38
C TYR A 65 0.34 -5.36 -4.05
N CYS A 66 1.06 -4.30 -3.68
CA CYS A 66 2.40 -4.03 -4.19
C CYS A 66 3.39 -5.11 -3.74
N ARG A 67 3.34 -5.57 -2.48
CA ARG A 67 4.20 -6.67 -1.99
C ARG A 67 3.95 -7.99 -2.72
N LYS A 68 2.69 -8.37 -2.93
CA LYS A 68 2.35 -9.60 -3.68
C LYS A 68 2.76 -9.52 -5.15
N LYS A 69 2.49 -8.37 -5.79
CA LYS A 69 2.85 -8.15 -7.21
C LYS A 69 4.36 -8.07 -7.42
N LEU A 70 5.10 -7.52 -6.45
CA LEU A 70 6.57 -7.51 -6.46
C LEU A 70 7.12 -8.93 -6.33
N ALA A 71 6.59 -9.74 -5.41
CA ALA A 71 6.98 -11.14 -5.25
C ALA A 71 6.67 -11.99 -6.50
N GLU A 72 5.53 -11.79 -7.15
CA GLU A 72 5.21 -12.47 -8.43
C GLU A 72 6.13 -12.03 -9.56
N LYS A 73 6.39 -10.73 -9.69
CA LYS A 73 7.32 -10.21 -10.70
C LYS A 73 8.74 -10.72 -10.47
N PHE A 74 9.21 -10.76 -9.23
CA PHE A 74 10.50 -11.37 -8.89
C PHE A 74 10.53 -12.86 -9.24
N ARG A 75 9.48 -13.62 -8.89
CA ARG A 75 9.39 -15.06 -9.21
C ARG A 75 9.36 -15.33 -10.71
N GLN A 76 8.68 -14.48 -11.49
CA GLN A 76 8.70 -14.58 -12.97
C GLN A 76 10.07 -14.26 -13.55
N ARG A 77 10.73 -13.20 -13.07
CA ARG A 77 12.11 -12.87 -13.48
C ARG A 77 13.09 -13.98 -13.10
N LEU A 78 12.96 -14.57 -11.91
CA LEU A 78 13.79 -15.69 -11.45
C LEU A 78 13.58 -16.95 -12.32
N LYS A 79 12.34 -17.23 -12.72
CA LYS A 79 12.03 -18.33 -13.65
C LYS A 79 12.62 -18.11 -15.03
N LEU A 80 12.58 -16.86 -15.53
CA LEU A 80 13.13 -16.51 -16.83
C LEU A 80 14.67 -16.66 -16.84
N ILE A 81 15.35 -16.18 -15.81
CA ILE A 81 16.80 -16.37 -15.62
C ILE A 81 17.14 -17.88 -15.56
N LYS A 82 16.41 -18.65 -14.75
CA LYS A 82 16.60 -20.10 -14.67
C LYS A 82 16.42 -20.82 -16.01
N ASN A 83 15.44 -20.41 -16.82
CA ASN A 83 15.26 -20.99 -18.16
C ASN A 83 16.41 -20.62 -19.11
N GLN A 84 16.89 -19.37 -19.06
CA GLN A 84 18.05 -18.95 -19.87
C GLN A 84 19.31 -19.74 -19.52
N ASP A 85 19.55 -20.01 -18.23
CA ASP A 85 20.69 -20.82 -17.78
C ASP A 85 20.59 -22.28 -18.26
N MET A 86 19.38 -22.84 -18.34
CA MET A 86 19.15 -24.19 -18.88
C MET A 86 19.36 -24.24 -20.41
N GLU A 87 18.93 -23.21 -21.15
CA GLU A 87 19.15 -23.12 -22.60
C GLU A 87 20.63 -22.93 -22.96
N ALA A 88 21.40 -22.25 -22.11
CA ALA A 88 22.85 -22.10 -22.29
C ALA A 88 23.60 -23.44 -22.21
N MET A 89 23.20 -24.33 -21.29
CA MET A 89 23.80 -25.67 -21.15
C MET A 89 23.58 -26.53 -22.40
N ASP A 90 22.39 -26.47 -23.00
CA ASP A 90 22.09 -27.19 -24.23
C ASP A 90 22.87 -26.63 -25.44
N LEU A 91 23.04 -25.32 -25.51
CA LEU A 91 23.85 -24.68 -26.57
C LEU A 91 25.32 -25.05 -26.48
N GLU A 92 25.92 -25.04 -25.28
CA GLU A 92 27.31 -25.46 -25.08
C GLU A 92 27.53 -26.92 -25.49
N ARG A 93 26.57 -27.80 -25.18
CA ARG A 93 26.60 -29.21 -25.57
C ARG A 93 26.53 -29.39 -27.09
N ALA A 94 25.64 -28.65 -27.76
CA ALA A 94 25.54 -28.67 -29.23
C ALA A 94 26.85 -28.20 -29.89
N LEU A 95 27.48 -27.15 -29.36
CA LEU A 95 28.77 -26.67 -29.86
C LEU A 95 29.91 -27.65 -29.65
N GLN A 96 29.92 -28.41 -28.54
CA GLN A 96 30.92 -29.47 -28.33
C GLN A 96 30.79 -30.57 -29.38
N ILE A 97 29.57 -31.04 -29.66
CA ILE A 97 29.33 -32.09 -30.66
C ILE A 97 29.86 -31.64 -32.03
N ILE A 98 29.49 -30.44 -32.48
CA ILE A 98 29.94 -29.91 -33.78
C ILE A 98 31.47 -29.79 -33.83
N LYS A 99 32.11 -29.39 -32.72
CA LYS A 99 33.56 -29.26 -32.64
C LYS A 99 34.27 -30.61 -32.70
N ASP A 100 33.70 -31.63 -32.08
CA ASP A 100 34.22 -32.99 -32.10
C ASP A 100 34.04 -33.63 -33.47
N ASP A 101 32.87 -33.46 -34.10
CA ASP A 101 32.61 -33.87 -35.48
C ASP A 101 33.63 -33.22 -36.45
N TYR A 102 33.85 -31.91 -36.33
CA TYR A 102 34.83 -31.19 -37.13
C TYR A 102 36.27 -31.69 -36.90
N ARG A 103 36.64 -32.02 -35.64
CA ARG A 103 37.94 -32.58 -35.31
C ARG A 103 38.11 -33.94 -35.98
N GLU A 104 37.11 -34.80 -35.89
CA GLU A 104 37.13 -36.11 -36.53
C GLU A 104 37.26 -36.00 -38.04
N GLU A 105 36.46 -35.16 -38.69
CA GLU A 105 36.56 -34.90 -40.13
C GLU A 105 37.95 -34.40 -40.51
N LYS A 106 38.53 -33.47 -39.75
CA LYS A 106 39.90 -33.00 -39.96
C LYS A 106 40.93 -34.12 -39.84
N THR A 107 40.77 -35.03 -38.87
CA THR A 107 41.67 -36.19 -38.72
C THR A 107 41.51 -37.19 -39.87
N LYS A 108 40.28 -37.43 -40.35
CA LYS A 108 39.99 -38.29 -41.51
C LYS A 108 40.57 -37.70 -42.80
N ILE A 109 40.43 -36.40 -43.00
CA ILE A 109 41.03 -35.67 -44.14
C ILE A 109 42.56 -35.72 -44.07
N CYS A 110 43.15 -35.50 -42.89
CA CYS A 110 44.60 -35.56 -42.70
C CYS A 110 45.15 -36.97 -42.92
N ALA A 111 44.48 -38.01 -42.40
CA ALA A 111 44.84 -39.41 -42.64
C ALA A 111 44.76 -39.78 -44.13
N THR A 112 43.73 -39.30 -44.83
CA THR A 112 43.56 -39.52 -46.27
C THR A 112 44.62 -38.78 -47.10
N SER A 113 45.07 -37.59 -46.66
CA SER A 113 46.16 -36.84 -47.31
C SER A 113 47.55 -37.44 -47.10
N SER A 114 47.69 -38.38 -46.16
CA SER A 114 48.97 -39.03 -45.83
C SER A 114 49.23 -40.35 -46.55
N ILE A 115 48.35 -40.78 -47.47
CA ILE A 115 48.64 -41.89 -48.37
C ILE A 115 49.64 -41.39 -49.43
N PRO A 116 50.89 -41.90 -49.47
CA PRO A 116 51.84 -41.52 -50.50
C PRO A 116 51.35 -42.13 -51.83
N HIS A 117 51.06 -41.28 -52.81
CA HIS A 117 51.01 -41.70 -54.20
C HIS A 117 52.43 -42.04 -54.67
N SER A 118 52.90 -43.22 -54.30
CA SER A 118 54.07 -43.86 -54.87
C SER A 118 53.87 -45.37 -54.83
N THR A 119 53.20 -45.92 -55.83
CA THR A 119 53.64 -47.05 -56.70
C THR A 119 52.43 -47.68 -57.39
N LEU A 120 52.14 -47.25 -58.62
CA LEU A 120 52.22 -48.10 -59.82
C LEU A 120 52.21 -47.21 -61.07
#